data_AF-A0A255UJI0-F1
#
_entry.id   AF-A0A255UJI0-F1
#
_cell.length_a   1.000
_cell.length_b   1.000
_cell.length_c   1.000
_cell.angle_alpha   90.00
_cell.angle_beta   90.00
_cell.angle_gamma   90.00
#
_symmetry.space_group_name_H-M   'P 1'
#
loop_
_entity.id
_entity.type
_entity.pdbx_description
1 polymer ?
#
loop_
_entity_poly.entity_id
_entity_poly.type
_entity_poly.pdbx_seq_one_letter_code
_entity_poly.pdbx_strand_id
1 'polypeptide(L)'
;MNKIITITLILICAIVSGNVSAANKKSDIYAFGFSASFNDSTVYFTDIQLVKDVTIEHKSHFLENRDLYSKQLSQHLSDQGMPARVCVIFFDAKLKNIEKQFTKLKKKYAKNGKYELKYVGANEFQFKAIESDEEQQAESPTKKTKKAKKNKKKDK
;
A
#
# COMPACT_ATOMS: atom_id res chain seq x y z
N MET A 1 19.04 48.90 32.66
CA MET A 1 19.13 48.48 31.24
C MET A 1 19.77 47.10 31.08
N ASN A 2 20.71 46.69 31.93
CA ASN A 2 21.40 45.39 31.81
C ASN A 2 20.54 44.15 32.17
N LYS A 3 19.50 44.28 33.00
CA LYS A 3 18.64 43.15 33.43
C LYS A 3 17.61 42.74 32.37
N ILE A 4 17.17 43.68 31.53
CA ILE A 4 16.23 43.40 30.43
C ILE A 4 16.96 42.60 29.35
N ILE A 5 18.21 42.97 29.04
CA ILE A 5 19.08 42.27 28.09
C ILE A 5 19.35 40.82 28.53
N THR A 6 19.51 40.55 29.83
CA THR A 6 19.71 39.18 30.34
C THR A 6 18.44 38.33 30.23
N ILE A 7 17.25 38.92 30.41
CA ILE A 7 15.96 38.21 30.31
C ILE A 7 15.62 37.88 28.85
N THR A 8 16.01 38.73 27.88
CA THR A 8 15.78 38.45 26.46
C THR A 8 16.68 37.34 25.90
N LEU A 9 17.87 37.14 26.47
CA LEU A 9 18.80 36.09 26.01
C LEU A 9 18.40 34.67 26.46
N ILE A 10 17.65 34.55 27.56
CA ILE A 10 17.21 33.25 28.12
C ILE A 10 15.97 32.70 27.36
N LEU A 11 15.17 33.55 26.73
CA LEU A 11 13.96 33.14 26.01
C LEU A 11 14.26 32.51 24.62
N ILE A 12 15.45 32.73 24.07
CA ILE A 12 15.85 32.24 22.74
C ILE A 12 16.40 30.79 22.80
N CYS A 13 16.78 30.29 23.98
CA CYS A 13 17.34 28.94 24.14
C CYS A 13 16.30 27.81 24.30
N ALA A 14 15.00 28.10 24.32
CA ALA A 14 13.98 27.13 24.73
C ALA A 14 13.24 26.39 23.58
N ILE A 15 13.59 26.61 22.31
CA ILE A 15 12.86 26.01 21.18
C ILE A 15 13.80 25.28 20.23
N VAL A 16 14.51 24.28 20.75
CA VAL A 16 15.02 23.17 19.93
C VAL A 16 14.54 21.88 20.55
N SER A 17 13.23 21.65 20.45
CA SER A 17 12.67 20.31 20.59
C SER A 17 13.09 19.53 19.34
N GLY A 18 14.27 18.93 19.37
CA GLY A 18 14.73 18.03 18.32
C GLY A 18 13.70 16.92 18.12
N ASN A 19 13.09 16.87 16.94
CA ASN A 19 12.35 15.70 16.52
C ASN A 19 13.38 14.58 16.33
N VAL A 20 13.65 13.80 17.38
CA VAL A 20 14.35 12.53 17.21
C VAL A 20 13.37 11.62 16.44
N SER A 21 13.55 11.54 15.13
CA SER A 21 12.88 10.52 14.34
C SER A 21 13.59 9.22 14.68
N ALA A 22 12.91 8.34 15.41
CA ALA A 22 13.42 7.00 15.64
C ALA A 22 13.56 6.34 14.26
N ALA A 23 14.78 5.91 13.92
CA ALA A 23 15.04 5.28 12.64
C ALA A 23 14.08 4.10 12.44
N ASN A 24 13.40 4.07 11.29
CA ASN A 24 12.48 2.99 10.97
C ASN A 24 13.25 1.66 10.90
N LYS A 25 12.71 0.65 11.57
CA LYS A 25 13.40 -0.63 11.75
C LYS A 25 13.00 -1.58 10.64
N LYS A 26 14.01 -2.29 10.12
CA LYS A 26 13.80 -3.49 9.31
C LYS A 26 13.22 -4.60 10.18
N SER A 27 12.23 -5.31 9.67
CA SER A 27 11.55 -6.39 10.37
C SER A 27 10.98 -7.38 9.37
N ASP A 28 10.79 -8.61 9.83
CA ASP A 28 10.09 -9.64 9.06
C ASP A 28 8.60 -9.60 9.39
N ILE A 29 7.75 -9.70 8.37
CA ILE A 29 6.29 -9.72 8.51
C ILE A 29 5.69 -10.92 7.82
N TYR A 30 4.53 -11.33 8.30
CA TYR A 30 3.65 -12.23 7.57
C TYR A 30 2.58 -11.41 6.85
N ALA A 31 2.39 -11.68 5.56
CA ALA A 31 1.46 -10.93 4.73
C ALA A 31 0.66 -11.82 3.77
N PHE A 32 -0.53 -11.35 3.40
CA PHE A 32 -1.27 -11.88 2.25
C PHE A 32 -1.89 -10.73 1.47
N GLY A 33 -2.08 -10.95 0.17
CA GLY A 33 -2.75 -10.07 -0.75
C GLY A 33 -4.23 -10.42 -0.87
N PHE A 34 -5.05 -9.39 -1.01
CA PHE A 34 -6.47 -9.49 -1.33
C PHE A 34 -6.75 -8.61 -2.55
N SER A 35 -7.49 -9.15 -3.51
CA SER A 35 -7.95 -8.38 -4.66
C SER A 35 -9.44 -8.59 -4.88
N ALA A 36 -10.14 -7.50 -5.19
CA ALA A 36 -11.56 -7.51 -5.53
C ALA A 36 -11.82 -6.63 -6.74
N SER A 37 -12.73 -7.08 -7.60
CA SER A 37 -13.27 -6.26 -8.67
C SER A 37 -14.60 -5.64 -8.26
N PHE A 38 -14.88 -4.44 -8.73
CA PHE A 38 -16.24 -3.89 -8.69
C PHE A 38 -17.07 -4.31 -9.91
N ASN A 39 -16.41 -4.84 -10.93
CA ASN A 39 -17.02 -5.17 -12.21
C ASN A 39 -17.43 -6.65 -12.31
N ASP A 40 -16.91 -7.48 -11.41
CA ASP A 40 -17.28 -8.89 -11.26
C ASP A 40 -17.40 -9.25 -9.77
N SER A 41 -17.93 -10.44 -9.49
CA SER A 41 -18.05 -10.97 -8.13
C SER A 41 -16.84 -11.80 -7.71
N THR A 42 -15.71 -11.70 -8.40
CA THR A 42 -14.52 -12.51 -8.13
C THR A 42 -13.57 -11.79 -7.18
N VAL A 43 -13.14 -12.52 -6.16
CA VAL A 43 -12.12 -12.07 -5.21
C VAL A 43 -10.94 -13.03 -5.21
N TYR A 44 -9.73 -12.48 -5.14
CA TYR A 44 -8.49 -13.25 -5.10
C TYR A 44 -7.83 -13.11 -3.74
N PHE A 45 -7.31 -14.22 -3.24
CA PHE A 45 -6.47 -14.28 -2.06
C PHE A 45 -5.11 -14.84 -2.47
N THR A 46 -4.02 -14.22 -2.05
CA THR A 46 -2.72 -14.90 -2.10
C THR A 46 -2.56 -15.80 -0.87
N ASP A 47 -1.62 -16.72 -0.92
CA ASP A 47 -1.16 -17.42 0.28
C ASP A 47 -0.57 -16.43 1.30
N ILE A 48 -0.60 -16.84 2.59
CA ILE A 48 0.13 -16.15 3.65
C ILE A 48 1.61 -16.48 3.49
N GLN A 49 2.44 -15.44 3.41
CA GLN A 49 3.87 -15.58 3.18
C GLN A 49 4.69 -14.69 4.10
N LEU A 50 5.92 -15.10 4.37
CA LEU A 50 6.91 -14.32 5.10
C LEU A 50 7.60 -13.35 4.14
N VAL A 51 7.52 -12.06 4.42
CA VAL A 51 8.23 -11.00 3.69
C VAL A 51 9.31 -10.46 4.62
N LYS A 52 10.56 -10.64 4.21
CA LYS A 52 11.73 -10.25 5.00
C LYS A 52 12.16 -8.81 4.71
N ASP A 53 12.91 -8.23 5.64
CA ASP A 53 13.60 -6.95 5.46
C ASP A 53 12.68 -5.78 5.06
N VAL A 54 11.43 -5.81 5.55
CA VAL A 54 10.49 -4.71 5.33
C VAL A 54 10.68 -3.62 6.37
N THR A 55 10.44 -2.38 5.98
CA THR A 55 10.50 -1.25 6.90
C THR A 55 9.12 -1.01 7.52
N ILE A 56 9.04 -1.03 8.85
CA ILE A 56 7.83 -0.68 9.60
C ILE A 56 8.05 0.64 10.33
N GLU A 57 7.13 1.58 10.12
CA GLU A 57 7.12 2.87 10.80
C GLU A 57 6.93 2.67 12.30
N HIS A 58 7.87 3.16 13.10
CA HIS A 58 7.93 2.85 14.53
C HIS A 58 6.72 3.43 15.30
N LYS A 59 6.25 4.62 14.91
CA LYS A 59 5.18 5.31 15.65
C LYS A 59 3.79 4.77 15.36
N SER A 60 3.54 4.41 14.11
CA SER A 60 2.20 4.04 13.65
C SER A 60 2.05 2.54 13.39
N HIS A 61 3.15 1.79 13.41
CA HIS A 61 3.21 0.37 13.01
C HIS A 61 2.69 0.13 11.58
N PHE A 62 2.85 1.12 10.69
CA PHE A 62 2.49 0.97 9.28
C PHE A 62 3.65 0.39 8.49
N LEU A 63 3.30 -0.45 7.51
CA LEU A 63 4.22 -0.90 6.48
C LEU A 63 4.55 0.27 5.56
N GLU A 64 5.84 0.62 5.44
CA GLU A 64 6.29 1.61 4.46
C GLU A 64 6.03 1.11 3.03
N ASN A 65 5.82 2.04 2.10
CA ASN A 65 5.60 1.75 0.68
C ASN A 65 4.48 0.72 0.44
N ARG A 66 3.47 0.71 1.32
CA ARG A 66 2.33 -0.20 1.24
C ARG A 66 1.63 -0.16 -0.11
N ASP A 67 1.59 1.02 -0.74
CA ASP A 67 1.03 1.19 -2.07
C ASP A 67 1.83 0.42 -3.14
N LEU A 68 3.16 0.34 -3.02
CA LEU A 68 4.02 -0.42 -3.93
C LEU A 68 3.77 -1.93 -3.81
N TYR A 69 3.57 -2.45 -2.61
CA TYR A 69 3.15 -3.85 -2.43
C TYR A 69 1.79 -4.14 -3.05
N SER A 70 0.82 -3.24 -2.87
CA SER A 70 -0.48 -3.32 -3.54
C SER A 70 -0.33 -3.29 -5.07
N LYS A 71 0.60 -2.48 -5.60
CA LYS A 71 0.91 -2.42 -7.04
C LYS A 71 1.54 -3.71 -7.55
N GLN A 72 2.40 -4.39 -6.79
CA GLN A 72 2.96 -5.69 -7.19
C GLN A 72 1.84 -6.70 -7.50
N LEU A 73 0.86 -6.82 -6.59
CA LEU A 73 -0.28 -7.71 -6.80
C LEU A 73 -1.16 -7.25 -7.97
N SER A 74 -1.39 -5.93 -8.08
CA SER A 74 -2.15 -5.35 -9.19
C SER A 74 -1.51 -5.65 -10.55
N GLN A 75 -0.19 -5.54 -10.65
CA GLN A 75 0.55 -5.79 -11.88
C GLN A 75 0.46 -7.27 -12.26
N HIS A 76 0.72 -8.16 -11.30
CA HIS A 76 0.63 -9.61 -11.52
C HIS A 76 -0.75 -10.03 -12.07
N LEU A 77 -1.84 -9.55 -11.46
CA LEU A 77 -3.19 -9.86 -11.95
C LEU A 77 -3.48 -9.20 -13.30
N SER A 78 -2.95 -8.00 -13.55
CA SER A 78 -3.10 -7.32 -14.85
C SER A 78 -2.39 -8.08 -15.96
N ASP A 79 -1.19 -8.60 -15.70
CA ASP A 79 -0.42 -9.41 -16.65
C ASP A 79 -1.13 -10.73 -16.98
N GLN A 80 -1.94 -11.26 -16.06
CA GLN A 80 -2.83 -12.40 -16.28
C GLN A 80 -4.16 -12.01 -16.99
N GLY A 81 -4.29 -10.79 -17.50
CA GLY A 81 -5.47 -10.32 -18.22
C GLY A 81 -6.62 -9.86 -17.33
N MET A 82 -6.34 -9.55 -16.06
CA MET A 82 -7.35 -9.14 -15.08
C MET A 82 -7.13 -7.72 -14.55
N PRO A 83 -7.21 -6.69 -15.41
CA PRO A 83 -6.94 -5.31 -15.03
C PRO A 83 -8.05 -4.71 -14.15
N ALA A 84 -7.80 -3.51 -13.62
CA ALA A 84 -8.78 -2.67 -12.92
C ALA A 84 -9.40 -3.29 -11.65
N ARG A 85 -8.60 -4.05 -10.89
CA ARG A 85 -8.98 -4.60 -9.58
C ARG A 85 -8.37 -3.79 -8.43
N VAL A 86 -9.10 -3.70 -7.32
CA VAL A 86 -8.58 -3.11 -6.08
C VAL A 86 -7.72 -4.14 -5.36
N CYS A 87 -6.43 -3.85 -5.21
CA CYS A 87 -5.46 -4.75 -4.58
C CYS A 87 -4.98 -4.18 -3.23
N VAL A 88 -4.96 -5.03 -2.21
CA VAL A 88 -4.69 -4.66 -0.82
C VAL A 88 -3.76 -5.69 -0.18
N ILE A 89 -2.68 -5.24 0.44
CA ILE A 89 -1.86 -6.07 1.32
C ILE A 89 -2.36 -5.99 2.77
N PHE A 90 -2.50 -7.15 3.39
CA PHE A 90 -2.68 -7.32 4.84
C PHE A 90 -1.39 -7.88 5.41
N PHE A 91 -0.96 -7.36 6.56
CA PHE A 91 0.27 -7.79 7.22
C PHE A 91 0.13 -7.81 8.74
N ASP A 92 0.96 -8.62 9.39
CA ASP A 92 1.19 -8.62 10.84
C ASP A 92 2.57 -9.22 11.15
N ALA A 93 3.20 -8.83 12.25
CA ALA A 93 4.46 -9.45 12.70
C ALA A 93 4.25 -10.89 13.21
N LYS A 94 3.03 -11.25 13.64
CA LYS A 94 2.69 -12.57 14.19
C LYS A 94 1.86 -13.38 13.22
N LEU A 95 2.32 -14.58 12.89
CA LEU A 95 1.60 -15.53 12.02
C LEU A 95 0.14 -15.75 12.47
N LYS A 96 -0.08 -16.01 13.76
CA LYS A 96 -1.42 -16.24 14.33
C LYS A 96 -2.39 -15.09 14.11
N ASN A 97 -1.90 -13.86 14.11
CA ASN A 97 -2.74 -12.68 13.89
C ASN A 97 -3.14 -12.59 12.42
N ILE A 98 -2.19 -12.76 11.51
CA ILE A 98 -2.50 -12.70 10.07
C ILE A 98 -3.41 -13.84 9.63
N GLU A 99 -3.25 -15.06 10.16
CA GLU A 99 -4.14 -16.21 9.92
C GLU A 99 -5.57 -15.92 10.36
N LYS A 100 -5.73 -15.24 11.50
CA LYS A 100 -7.04 -14.80 12.00
C LYS A 100 -7.66 -13.77 11.08
N GLN A 101 -6.89 -12.80 10.58
CA GLN A 101 -7.37 -11.81 9.60
C GLN A 101 -7.78 -12.48 8.28
N PHE A 102 -6.93 -13.36 7.75
CA PHE A 102 -7.18 -14.14 6.54
C PHE A 102 -8.48 -14.94 6.66
N THR A 103 -8.62 -15.72 7.74
CA THR A 103 -9.81 -16.56 7.97
C THR A 103 -11.08 -15.72 8.11
N LYS A 104 -11.02 -14.59 8.82
CA LYS A 104 -12.16 -13.68 8.95
C LYS A 104 -12.59 -13.12 7.59
N LEU A 105 -11.63 -12.66 6.78
CA LEU A 105 -11.91 -12.08 5.47
C LEU A 105 -12.44 -13.14 4.50
N LYS A 106 -11.81 -14.32 4.45
CA LYS A 106 -12.29 -15.47 3.68
C LYS A 106 -13.72 -15.85 4.05
N LYS A 107 -14.04 -15.98 5.34
CA LYS A 107 -15.42 -16.24 5.80
C LYS A 107 -16.39 -15.16 5.36
N LYS A 108 -16.00 -13.89 5.40
CA LYS A 108 -16.84 -12.76 4.98
C LYS A 108 -17.24 -12.85 3.51
N TYR A 109 -16.29 -13.18 2.63
CA TYR A 109 -16.56 -13.26 1.19
C TYR A 109 -17.13 -14.60 0.74
N ALA A 110 -16.84 -15.70 1.44
CA ALA A 110 -17.48 -17.00 1.20
C ALA A 110 -18.96 -17.01 1.63
N LYS A 111 -19.38 -16.08 2.50
CA LYS A 111 -20.73 -16.04 3.04
C LYS A 111 -21.73 -15.72 1.93
N ASN A 112 -22.81 -16.51 1.88
CA ASN A 112 -23.97 -16.33 0.99
C ASN A 112 -23.69 -16.54 -0.51
N GLY A 113 -22.54 -17.08 -0.91
CA GLY A 113 -22.24 -17.43 -2.31
C GLY A 113 -22.23 -16.25 -3.29
N LYS A 114 -22.20 -15.01 -2.78
CA LYS A 114 -22.24 -13.80 -3.61
C LYS A 114 -20.93 -13.54 -4.36
N TYR A 115 -19.82 -14.09 -3.87
CA TYR A 115 -18.50 -13.89 -4.43
C TYR A 115 -17.86 -15.23 -4.77
N GLU A 116 -17.17 -15.28 -5.90
CA GLU A 116 -16.32 -16.39 -6.28
C GLU A 116 -14.92 -16.18 -5.68
N LEU A 117 -14.46 -17.13 -4.88
CA LEU A 117 -13.14 -17.07 -4.25
C LEU A 117 -12.11 -17.79 -5.12
N LYS A 118 -11.07 -17.07 -5.52
CA LYS A 118 -9.89 -17.59 -6.20
C LYS A 118 -8.66 -17.46 -5.31
N TYR A 119 -7.69 -18.33 -5.52
CA TYR A 119 -6.42 -18.31 -4.81
C TYR A 119 -5.28 -18.15 -5.80
N VAL A 120 -4.29 -17.35 -5.43
CA VAL A 120 -3.01 -17.22 -6.11
C VAL A 120 -1.97 -17.88 -5.22
N GLY A 121 -1.44 -19.02 -5.65
CA GLY A 121 -0.51 -19.79 -4.84
C GLY A 121 0.84 -19.09 -4.68
N ALA A 122 1.61 -19.49 -3.67
CA ALA A 122 2.96 -18.99 -3.44
C ALA A 122 3.94 -19.21 -4.61
N ASN A 123 3.65 -20.16 -5.52
CA ASN A 123 4.45 -20.37 -6.73
C ASN A 123 4.11 -19.36 -7.85
N GLU A 124 2.92 -18.77 -7.80
CA GLU A 124 2.45 -17.82 -8.81
C GLU A 124 2.81 -16.39 -8.44
N PHE A 125 2.75 -16.05 -7.14
CA PHE A 125 3.00 -14.70 -6.67
C PHE A 125 3.67 -14.68 -5.29
N GLN A 126 4.73 -13.89 -5.17
CA GLN A 126 5.37 -13.55 -3.90
C GLN A 126 5.67 -12.06 -3.82
N PHE A 127 5.44 -11.45 -2.66
CA PHE A 127 5.79 -10.06 -2.43
C PHE A 127 7.30 -9.90 -2.40
N LYS A 128 7.79 -8.88 -3.09
CA LYS A 128 9.20 -8.47 -3.04
C LYS A 128 9.33 -7.32 -2.05
N ALA A 129 10.31 -7.42 -1.15
CA ALA A 129 10.63 -6.33 -0.24
C ALA A 129 10.97 -5.07 -1.05
N ILE A 130 10.50 -3.92 -0.57
CA ILE A 130 10.85 -2.62 -1.13
C ILE A 130 11.98 -2.04 -0.27
N GLU A 131 13.11 -1.78 -0.90
CA GLU A 131 14.22 -1.07 -0.27
C GLU A 131 13.89 0.41 -0.14
N SER A 132 14.27 1.01 0.99
CA SER A 132 14.00 2.41 1.29
C SER A 132 15.13 3.26 0.70
N ASP A 133 15.16 3.40 -0.63
CA ASP A 133 15.95 4.43 -1.31
C ASP A 133 14.98 5.35 -2.06
N GLU A 134 15.23 6.66 -2.02
CA GLU A 134 14.34 7.76 -2.45
C GLU A 134 13.94 7.78 -3.94
N GLU A 135 14.04 6.69 -4.70
CA GLU A 135 13.79 6.68 -6.14
C GLU A 135 12.76 5.63 -6.54
N GLN A 136 11.48 6.01 -6.55
CA GLN A 136 10.52 5.67 -7.62
C GLN A 136 9.42 6.75 -7.71
N GLN A 137 9.81 8.00 -8.01
CA GLN A 137 8.99 8.91 -8.79
C GLN A 137 9.43 8.83 -10.25
N ALA A 138 8.46 8.73 -11.16
CA ALA A 138 8.58 8.40 -12.60
C ALA A 138 8.89 6.91 -12.82
N GLU A 139 7.98 6.10 -13.34
CA GLU A 139 7.37 6.30 -14.65
C GLU A 139 5.85 6.07 -14.65
N SER A 140 5.13 7.08 -15.12
CA SER A 140 3.89 6.89 -15.84
C SER A 140 4.09 7.49 -17.23
N PRO A 141 3.34 7.01 -18.23
CA PRO A 141 2.54 8.01 -18.93
C PRO A 141 1.10 7.56 -19.06
N THR A 142 0.25 8.29 -18.34
CA THR A 142 -1.13 8.55 -18.70
C THR A 142 -1.20 9.10 -20.14
N LYS A 143 -1.89 8.41 -21.05
CA LYS A 143 -2.38 9.01 -22.30
C LYS A 143 -3.91 9.14 -22.28
N LYS A 144 -4.29 10.39 -22.07
CA LYS A 144 -5.60 11.05 -22.09
C LYS A 144 -6.59 10.49 -23.12
N THR A 145 -7.78 10.13 -22.62
CA THR A 145 -9.04 10.13 -23.35
C THR A 145 -9.35 11.55 -23.86
N LYS A 146 -9.48 11.75 -25.17
CA LYS A 146 -10.10 12.94 -25.77
C LYS A 146 -11.59 12.64 -26.04
N LYS A 147 -12.48 13.29 -25.28
CA LYS A 147 -13.84 13.73 -25.69
C LYS A 147 -13.85 15.24 -25.40
N ALA A 148 -14.39 16.18 -26.18
CA ALA A 148 -15.08 16.18 -27.47
C ALA A 148 -15.11 17.66 -27.93
N LYS A 149 -15.17 17.96 -29.23
CA LYS A 149 -16.01 19.07 -29.71
C LYS A 149 -16.40 18.92 -31.18
N LYS A 150 -17.64 19.33 -31.40
CA LYS A 150 -18.56 19.13 -32.50
C LYS A 150 -18.73 20.47 -33.22
N ASN A 151 -18.62 20.49 -34.54
CA ASN A 151 -19.23 21.43 -35.50
C ASN A 151 -19.02 20.77 -36.87
N LYS A 152 -20.00 20.19 -37.57
CA LYS A 152 -21.29 20.67 -38.11
C LYS A 152 -21.14 21.80 -39.15
N LYS A 153 -21.66 21.48 -40.34
CA LYS A 153 -22.05 22.29 -41.52
C LYS A 153 -20.92 22.60 -42.52
N LYS A 154 -21.02 22.06 -43.76
CA LYS A 154 -21.83 22.52 -44.93
C LYS A 154 -21.12 23.70 -45.61
N ASP A 155 -21.09 23.86 -46.92
CA ASP A 155 -21.86 23.36 -48.06
C ASP A 155 -20.94 23.63 -49.29
N LYS A 156 -21.08 22.80 -50.33
CA LYS A 156 -20.93 23.13 -51.76
C LYS A 156 -19.55 23.53 -52.32
#